data_AF-A0A2E6RRC0-F1
#
_entry.id   AF-A0A2E6RRC0-F1
#
_cell.length_a   1.000
_cell.length_b   1.000
_cell.length_c   1.000
_cell.angle_alpha   90.00
_cell.angle_beta   90.00
_cell.angle_gamma   90.00
#
_symmetry.space_group_name_H-M   'P 1'
#
loop_
_entity.id
_entity.type
_entity.pdbx_description
1 polymer ?
#
loop_
_entity_poly.entity_id
_entity_poly.type
_entity_poly.pdbx_seq_one_letter_code
_entity_poly.pdbx_strand_id
1 'polypeptide(L)'
;MDKLKFSSLLCSQIFHDLAGSLSVIDNTLDLINPEESIASNTEEFNFISKASKQSVIQLKFLRLLFGRTTENLIFDDVFEVSNRYLVLRDIELIWTKENLPVENDAIFIKLILSFFYGSKVILPFGGKIKVIYKNKNNFEIEFKGKKIIDDEKILNLINANSIYQIPDTKFTPFVFACLLSNELELRFKKSLQTNSVTYKANKK
;
A
#
# COMPACT_ATOMS: atom_id res chain seq x y z
N MET A 1 19.04 4.06 11.63
CA MET A 1 18.74 5.22 10.76
C MET A 1 18.05 6.26 11.62
N ASP A 2 18.37 7.54 11.40
CA ASP A 2 17.70 8.66 12.07
C ASP A 2 16.19 8.66 11.74
N LYS A 3 15.35 8.84 12.78
CA LYS A 3 13.89 8.94 12.65
C LYS A 3 13.52 10.07 11.68
N LEU A 4 14.21 11.20 11.73
CA LEU A 4 13.96 12.33 10.85
C LEU A 4 14.21 11.97 9.38
N LYS A 5 15.30 11.24 9.10
CA LYS A 5 15.61 10.77 7.75
C LYS A 5 14.54 9.81 7.22
N PHE A 6 14.05 8.89 8.05
CA PHE A 6 12.96 8.00 7.66
C PHE A 6 11.67 8.77 7.36
N SER A 7 11.27 9.68 8.26
CA SER A 7 10.09 10.52 8.07
C SER A 7 10.18 11.36 6.80
N SER A 8 11.35 11.93 6.49
CA SER A 8 11.56 12.68 5.24
C SER A 8 11.39 11.79 4.01
N LEU A 9 11.98 10.59 3.98
CA LEU A 9 11.83 9.65 2.86
C LEU A 9 10.38 9.19 2.67
N LEU A 10 9.67 8.97 3.79
CA LEU A 10 8.26 8.63 3.79
C LEU A 10 7.40 9.78 3.22
N CYS A 11 7.64 11.02 3.66
CA CYS A 11 6.98 12.19 3.11
C CYS A 11 7.23 12.32 1.60
N SER A 12 8.48 12.20 1.15
CA SER A 12 8.81 12.25 -0.28
C SER A 12 8.06 11.19 -1.08
N GLN A 13 7.97 9.96 -0.56
CA GLN A 13 7.25 8.87 -1.23
C GLN A 13 5.73 9.10 -1.29
N ILE A 14 5.16 9.69 -0.23
CA ILE A 14 3.74 10.07 -0.16
C ILE A 14 3.44 11.17 -1.19
N PHE A 15 4.24 12.24 -1.21
CA PHE A 15 4.06 13.34 -2.15
C PHE A 15 4.23 12.90 -3.59
N HIS A 16 5.23 12.06 -3.87
CA HIS A 16 5.43 11.48 -5.20
C HIS A 16 4.18 10.73 -5.70
N ASP A 17 3.58 9.88 -4.85
CA ASP A 17 2.42 9.07 -5.25
C ASP A 17 1.13 9.89 -5.45
N LEU A 18 1.00 11.03 -4.76
CA LEU A 18 -0.13 11.95 -4.89
C LEU A 18 0.04 12.95 -6.02
N ALA A 19 1.28 13.34 -6.35
CA ALA A 19 1.59 14.36 -7.35
C ALA A 19 0.97 14.05 -8.72
N GLY A 20 0.98 12.78 -9.14
CA GLY A 20 0.44 12.39 -10.45
C GLY A 20 -1.06 12.67 -10.60
N SER A 21 -1.88 12.26 -9.63
CA SER A 21 -3.33 12.47 -9.71
C SER A 21 -3.71 13.94 -9.52
N LEU A 22 -2.97 14.68 -8.68
CA LEU A 22 -3.19 16.12 -8.49
C LEU A 22 -2.77 16.96 -9.70
N SER A 23 -1.66 16.60 -10.36
CA SER A 23 -1.20 17.29 -11.58
C SER A 23 -2.19 17.10 -12.73
N VAL A 24 -2.87 15.95 -12.82
CA VAL A 24 -3.94 15.76 -13.82
C VAL A 24 -5.06 16.77 -13.58
N ILE A 25 -5.47 17.00 -12.33
CA ILE A 25 -6.52 17.98 -12.02
C ILE A 25 -6.08 19.38 -12.44
N ASP A 26 -4.88 19.80 -12.04
CA ASP A 26 -4.31 21.11 -12.35
C ASP A 26 -4.23 21.34 -13.87
N ASN A 27 -3.60 20.40 -14.59
CA ASN A 27 -3.43 20.49 -16.04
C ASN A 27 -4.77 20.46 -16.79
N THR A 28 -5.77 19.72 -16.30
CA THR A 28 -7.10 19.69 -16.94
C THR A 28 -7.89 20.96 -16.72
N LEU A 29 -7.73 21.62 -15.56
CA LEU A 29 -8.40 22.92 -15.31
C LEU A 29 -7.92 23.99 -16.31
N ASP A 30 -6.64 23.98 -16.68
CA ASP A 30 -6.08 24.90 -17.68
C ASP A 30 -6.65 24.70 -19.10
N LEU A 31 -7.24 23.53 -19.38
CA LEU A 31 -7.85 23.21 -20.67
C LEU A 31 -9.31 23.65 -20.77
N ILE A 32 -9.97 23.92 -19.63
CA ILE A 32 -11.38 24.31 -19.62
C ILE A 32 -11.52 25.72 -20.17
N ASN A 33 -12.28 25.86 -21.26
CA ASN A 33 -12.66 27.16 -21.76
C ASN A 33 -13.91 27.66 -21.00
N PRO A 34 -13.82 28.72 -20.17
CA PRO A 34 -14.94 29.20 -19.37
C PRO A 34 -16.06 29.83 -20.21
N GLU A 35 -15.79 30.20 -21.47
CA GLU A 35 -16.79 30.72 -22.39
C GLU A 35 -17.61 29.61 -23.07
N GLU A 36 -17.15 28.37 -22.96
CA GLU A 36 -17.81 27.22 -23.57
C GLU A 36 -18.83 26.56 -22.63
N SER A 37 -19.81 25.89 -23.25
CA SER A 37 -20.80 25.13 -22.50
C SER A 37 -20.18 23.96 -21.74
N ILE A 38 -20.84 23.51 -20.68
CA ILE A 38 -20.45 22.28 -19.96
C ILE A 38 -20.42 21.07 -20.91
N ALA A 39 -21.30 21.03 -21.92
CA ALA A 39 -21.33 19.96 -22.91
C ALA A 39 -20.03 19.91 -23.74
N SER A 40 -19.44 21.07 -24.05
CA SER A 40 -18.16 21.17 -24.75
C SER A 40 -16.99 20.72 -23.87
N ASN A 41 -17.04 20.99 -22.57
CA ASN A 41 -15.99 20.65 -21.58
C ASN A 41 -16.21 19.28 -20.89
N THR A 42 -17.02 18.39 -21.48
CA THR A 42 -17.46 17.15 -20.80
C THR A 42 -16.29 16.21 -20.48
N GLU A 43 -15.28 16.13 -21.35
CA GLU A 43 -14.12 15.26 -21.16
C GLU A 43 -13.23 15.73 -20.02
N GLU A 44 -13.00 17.05 -19.93
CA GLU A 44 -12.23 17.71 -18.88
C GLU A 44 -12.86 17.46 -17.51
N PHE A 45 -14.19 17.66 -17.40
CA PHE A 45 -14.91 17.35 -16.17
C PHE A 45 -14.82 15.86 -15.78
N ASN A 46 -14.84 14.96 -16.76
CA ASN A 46 -14.65 13.53 -16.51
C ASN A 46 -13.24 13.21 -16.00
N PHE A 47 -12.21 13.83 -16.58
CA PHE A 47 -10.83 13.67 -16.11
C PHE A 47 -10.64 14.20 -14.70
N ILE A 48 -11.14 15.40 -14.39
CA ILE A 48 -11.10 15.97 -13.04
C ILE A 48 -11.81 15.05 -12.04
N SER A 49 -13.00 14.57 -12.39
CA SER A 49 -13.78 13.65 -11.53
C SER A 49 -13.02 12.36 -11.24
N LYS A 50 -12.40 11.76 -12.27
CA LYS A 50 -11.60 10.53 -12.12
C LYS A 50 -10.35 10.77 -11.27
N ALA A 51 -9.59 11.82 -11.57
CA ALA A 51 -8.36 12.17 -10.86
C ALA A 51 -8.63 12.51 -9.39
N SER A 52 -9.69 13.29 -9.10
CA SER A 52 -10.12 13.61 -7.74
C SER A 52 -10.50 12.36 -6.94
N LYS A 53 -11.29 11.44 -7.51
CA LYS A 53 -11.62 10.16 -6.89
C LYS A 53 -10.36 9.34 -6.58
N GLN A 54 -9.41 9.30 -7.50
CA GLN A 54 -8.13 8.62 -7.32
C GLN A 54 -7.32 9.23 -6.16
N SER A 55 -7.17 10.56 -6.11
CA SER A 55 -6.46 11.25 -5.02
C SER A 55 -7.12 10.97 -3.66
N VAL A 56 -8.45 11.01 -3.58
CA VAL A 56 -9.18 10.73 -2.33
C VAL A 56 -8.96 9.29 -1.86
N ILE A 57 -8.99 8.31 -2.77
CA ILE A 57 -8.72 6.90 -2.42
C ILE A 57 -7.28 6.74 -1.92
N GLN A 58 -6.30 7.34 -2.62
CA GLN A 58 -4.89 7.32 -2.20
C GLN A 58 -4.72 7.94 -0.81
N LEU A 59 -5.30 9.11 -0.55
CA LEU A 59 -5.24 9.78 0.75
C LEU A 59 -5.88 8.95 1.87
N LYS A 60 -7.06 8.36 1.64
CA LYS A 60 -7.73 7.50 2.62
C LYS A 60 -6.86 6.29 2.98
N PHE A 61 -6.25 5.65 1.99
CA PHE A 61 -5.36 4.52 2.21
C PHE A 61 -4.09 4.92 2.97
N LEU A 62 -3.42 6.00 2.55
CA LEU A 62 -2.22 6.51 3.21
C LEU A 62 -2.50 6.94 4.67
N ARG A 63 -3.70 7.48 4.95
CA ARG A 63 -4.13 7.80 6.31
C ARG A 63 -4.26 6.55 7.18
N LEU A 64 -4.81 5.44 6.65
CA LEU A 64 -4.88 4.17 7.40
C LEU A 64 -3.48 3.59 7.66
N LEU A 65 -2.60 3.66 6.65
CA LEU A 65 -1.26 3.08 6.73
C LEU A 65 -0.31 3.88 7.63
N PHE A 66 -0.13 5.18 7.37
CA PHE A 66 0.88 6.01 8.03
C PHE A 66 0.29 6.97 9.08
N GLY A 67 -1.02 7.22 9.04
CA GLY A 67 -1.67 8.11 9.99
C GLY A 67 -1.64 7.55 11.42
N ARG A 68 -1.78 8.45 12.39
CA ARG A 68 -1.97 8.06 13.79
C ARG A 68 -3.33 7.40 13.95
N THR A 69 -3.35 6.22 14.55
CA THR A 69 -4.58 5.50 14.84
C THR A 69 -4.97 5.82 16.28
N THR A 70 -6.02 6.62 16.46
CA THR A 70 -6.55 7.00 17.79
C THR A 70 -7.75 6.15 18.19
N GLU A 71 -8.36 5.47 17.24
CA GLU A 71 -9.59 4.70 17.41
C GLU A 71 -9.43 3.29 16.84
N ASN A 72 -10.36 2.42 17.22
CA ASN A 72 -10.46 1.05 16.74
C ASN A 72 -10.63 1.02 15.22
N LEU A 73 -9.78 0.25 14.53
CA LEU A 73 -9.91 0.07 13.08
C LEU A 73 -10.97 -1.00 12.80
N ILE A 74 -12.05 -0.58 12.15
CA ILE A 74 -13.11 -1.48 11.68
C ILE A 74 -12.63 -2.21 10.43
N PHE A 75 -12.66 -3.55 10.45
CA PHE A 75 -12.13 -4.35 9.35
C PHE A 75 -12.79 -4.03 8.00
N ASP A 76 -14.11 -3.88 7.97
CA ASP A 76 -14.85 -3.66 6.72
C ASP A 76 -14.43 -2.33 6.05
N ASP A 77 -14.20 -1.27 6.84
CA ASP A 77 -13.68 0.01 6.35
C ASP A 77 -12.24 -0.12 5.82
N VAL A 78 -11.40 -0.86 6.55
CA VAL A 78 -10.00 -1.12 6.15
C VAL A 78 -9.97 -1.92 4.85
N PHE A 79 -10.80 -2.95 4.74
CA PHE A 79 -10.92 -3.78 3.54
C PHE A 79 -11.40 -2.94 2.36
N GLU A 80 -12.46 -2.14 2.53
CA GLU A 80 -13.01 -1.31 1.46
C GLU A 80 -11.97 -0.32 0.92
N VAL A 81 -11.29 0.41 1.81
CA VAL A 81 -10.25 1.38 1.42
C VAL A 81 -9.07 0.67 0.76
N SER A 82 -8.64 -0.48 1.28
CA SER A 82 -7.56 -1.27 0.71
C SER A 82 -7.90 -1.80 -0.68
N ASN A 83 -9.11 -2.33 -0.85
CA ASN A 83 -9.59 -2.85 -2.12
C ASN A 83 -9.67 -1.74 -3.16
N ARG A 84 -10.28 -0.60 -2.83
CA ARG A 84 -10.33 0.58 -3.73
C ARG A 84 -8.93 1.05 -4.12
N TYR A 85 -7.98 1.08 -3.19
CA TYR A 85 -6.59 1.45 -3.48
C TYR A 85 -5.90 0.46 -4.43
N LEU A 86 -6.09 -0.84 -4.23
CA LEU A 86 -5.48 -1.88 -5.07
C LEU A 86 -6.11 -1.95 -6.48
N VAL A 87 -7.40 -1.67 -6.61
CA VAL A 87 -8.08 -1.55 -7.91
C VAL A 87 -7.48 -0.44 -8.78
N LEU A 88 -7.04 0.68 -8.18
CA LEU A 88 -6.31 1.74 -8.93
C LEU A 88 -5.01 1.25 -9.58
N ARG A 89 -4.53 0.06 -9.20
CA ARG A 89 -3.27 -0.55 -9.66
C ARG A 89 -3.50 -1.88 -10.39
N ASP A 90 -4.73 -2.17 -10.80
CA ASP A 90 -5.11 -3.44 -11.43
C ASP A 90 -4.76 -4.66 -10.57
N ILE A 91 -4.95 -4.56 -9.25
CA ILE A 91 -4.71 -5.63 -8.28
C ILE A 91 -6.02 -6.06 -7.62
N GLU A 92 -6.37 -7.34 -7.74
CA GLU A 92 -7.48 -7.96 -7.03
C GLU A 92 -7.07 -8.34 -5.60
N LEU A 93 -7.90 -7.99 -4.61
CA LEU A 93 -7.68 -8.33 -3.21
C LEU A 93 -8.56 -9.50 -2.76
N ILE A 94 -7.93 -10.55 -2.26
CA ILE A 94 -8.59 -11.70 -1.62
C ILE A 94 -8.20 -11.69 -0.13
N TRP A 95 -9.05 -11.08 0.70
CA TRP A 95 -8.81 -10.97 2.15
C TRP A 95 -10.10 -11.29 2.93
N THR A 96 -10.14 -12.45 3.60
CA THR A 96 -11.36 -12.95 4.25
C THR A 96 -11.46 -12.53 5.72
N LYS A 97 -12.69 -12.20 6.15
CA LYS A 97 -12.99 -11.78 7.52
C LYS A 97 -12.92 -12.91 8.55
N GLU A 98 -13.33 -14.13 8.16
CA GLU A 98 -13.55 -15.27 9.07
C GLU A 98 -12.34 -15.64 9.94
N ASN A 99 -11.14 -15.29 9.51
CA ASN A 99 -9.95 -15.57 10.30
C ASN A 99 -9.37 -14.32 10.97
N LEU A 100 -9.71 -13.10 10.55
CA LEU A 100 -9.04 -11.90 11.04
C LEU A 100 -9.34 -11.63 12.51
N PRO A 101 -8.41 -10.98 13.22
CA PRO A 101 -8.65 -10.64 14.61
C PRO A 101 -9.94 -9.81 14.69
N VAL A 102 -10.83 -10.25 15.58
CA VAL A 102 -12.06 -9.53 15.93
C VAL A 102 -11.61 -8.27 16.66
N GLU A 103 -11.40 -7.20 15.89
CA GLU A 103 -11.05 -5.85 16.30
C GLU A 103 -9.64 -5.64 16.94
N ASN A 104 -9.02 -4.50 16.62
CA ASN A 104 -8.01 -3.79 17.43
C ASN A 104 -6.55 -4.26 17.47
N ASP A 105 -5.95 -4.53 16.32
CA ASP A 105 -4.48 -4.47 16.23
C ASP A 105 -4.04 -3.56 15.07
N ALA A 106 -3.95 -2.26 15.37
CA ALA A 106 -3.57 -1.25 14.40
C ALA A 106 -2.17 -1.50 13.83
N ILE A 107 -1.25 -2.06 14.62
CA ILE A 107 0.12 -2.36 14.20
C ILE A 107 0.10 -3.50 13.19
N PHE A 108 -0.64 -4.58 13.49
CA PHE A 108 -0.84 -5.69 12.56
C PHE A 108 -1.50 -5.24 11.26
N ILE A 109 -2.57 -4.45 11.33
CA ILE A 109 -3.26 -3.95 10.13
C ILE A 109 -2.28 -3.10 9.30
N LYS A 110 -1.56 -2.17 9.91
CA LYS A 110 -0.55 -1.36 9.21
C LYS A 110 0.55 -2.19 8.58
N LEU A 111 0.93 -3.32 9.21
CA LEU A 111 1.88 -4.25 8.64
C LEU A 111 1.32 -4.84 7.33
N ILE A 112 0.09 -5.33 7.32
CA ILE A 112 -0.57 -5.81 6.08
C ILE A 112 -0.67 -4.68 5.03
N LEU A 113 -1.12 -3.50 5.43
CA LEU A 113 -1.23 -2.34 4.53
C LEU A 113 0.11 -1.92 3.94
N SER A 114 1.22 -2.10 4.66
CA SER A 114 2.57 -1.79 4.16
C SER A 114 2.96 -2.70 2.99
N PHE A 115 2.54 -3.97 3.02
CA PHE A 115 2.69 -4.91 1.90
C PHE A 115 1.79 -4.53 0.72
N PHE A 116 0.56 -4.09 0.96
CA PHE A 116 -0.31 -3.58 -0.10
C PHE A 116 0.27 -2.32 -0.75
N TYR A 117 0.89 -1.44 0.03
CA TYR A 117 1.55 -0.24 -0.48
C TYR A 117 2.82 -0.59 -1.28
N GLY A 118 3.60 -1.55 -0.80
CA GLY A 118 4.79 -2.10 -1.47
C GLY A 118 4.48 -2.97 -2.70
N SER A 119 3.22 -3.35 -2.91
CA SER A 119 2.79 -4.19 -4.04
C SER A 119 3.20 -3.62 -5.39
N LYS A 120 3.31 -2.30 -5.54
CA LYS A 120 3.77 -1.64 -6.79
C LYS A 120 5.18 -2.04 -7.21
N VAL A 121 6.01 -2.45 -6.24
CA VAL A 121 7.37 -2.97 -6.51
C VAL A 121 7.28 -4.42 -6.94
N ILE A 122 6.42 -5.23 -6.31
CA ILE A 122 6.32 -6.69 -6.51
C ILE A 122 5.50 -7.05 -7.78
N LEU A 123 4.41 -6.31 -8.01
CA LEU A 123 3.41 -6.50 -9.07
C LEU A 123 3.36 -5.25 -9.96
N PRO A 124 4.41 -4.94 -10.74
CA PRO A 124 4.44 -3.75 -11.60
C PRO A 124 3.37 -3.75 -12.70
N PHE A 125 2.80 -4.92 -13.03
CA PHE A 125 1.77 -5.10 -14.06
C PHE A 125 0.44 -5.59 -13.47
N GLY A 126 0.17 -5.26 -12.21
CA GLY A 126 -1.03 -5.72 -11.50
C GLY A 126 -1.00 -7.22 -11.18
N GLY A 127 -2.14 -7.75 -10.76
CA GLY A 127 -2.27 -9.16 -10.39
C GLY A 127 -3.28 -9.39 -9.27
N LYS A 128 -2.94 -10.27 -8.34
CA LYS A 128 -3.76 -10.61 -7.18
C LYS A 128 -2.92 -10.60 -5.91
N ILE A 129 -3.51 -10.12 -4.83
CA ILE A 129 -2.97 -10.25 -3.48
C ILE A 129 -3.95 -11.09 -2.67
N LYS A 130 -3.43 -12.12 -2.02
CA LYS A 130 -4.21 -12.97 -1.12
C LYS A 130 -3.62 -12.91 0.28
N VAL A 131 -4.46 -12.63 1.26
CA VAL A 131 -4.07 -12.64 2.69
C VAL A 131 -4.75 -13.82 3.36
N ILE A 132 -3.93 -14.75 3.87
CA ILE A 132 -4.36 -15.90 4.64
C ILE A 132 -3.94 -15.67 6.08
N TYR A 133 -4.89 -15.31 6.93
CA TYR A 133 -4.64 -15.18 8.35
C TYR A 133 -4.98 -16.49 9.06
N LYS A 134 -4.13 -16.92 9.99
CA LYS A 134 -4.47 -17.98 10.96
C LYS A 134 -4.51 -17.42 12.37
N ASN A 135 -3.51 -16.63 12.76
CA ASN A 135 -3.46 -15.84 13.98
C ASN A 135 -2.40 -14.73 13.84
N LYS A 136 -2.27 -13.84 14.83
CA LYS A 136 -1.33 -12.71 14.82
C LYS A 136 0.13 -13.13 14.56
N ASN A 137 0.50 -14.35 14.95
CA ASN A 137 1.84 -14.90 14.81
C ASN A 137 2.01 -15.81 13.60
N ASN A 138 0.95 -16.03 12.81
CA ASN A 138 0.93 -16.94 11.69
C ASN A 138 -0.07 -16.46 10.64
N PHE A 139 0.45 -15.74 9.66
CA PHE A 139 -0.30 -15.30 8.49
C PHE A 139 0.61 -15.28 7.27
N GLU A 140 -0.02 -15.29 6.11
CA GLU A 140 0.64 -15.36 4.82
C GLU A 140 0.06 -14.28 3.90
N ILE A 141 0.94 -13.60 3.17
CA ILE A 141 0.59 -12.65 2.11
C ILE A 141 1.18 -13.19 0.82
N GLU A 142 0.32 -13.62 -0.09
CA GLU A 142 0.68 -14.10 -1.41
C GLU A 142 0.44 -13.00 -2.44
N PHE A 143 1.45 -12.72 -3.25
CA PHE A 143 1.36 -11.88 -4.45
C PHE A 143 1.45 -12.78 -5.66
N LYS A 144 0.48 -12.66 -6.58
CA LYS A 144 0.43 -13.46 -7.82
C LYS A 144 0.21 -12.55 -9.01
N GLY A 145 1.01 -12.71 -10.05
CA GLY A 145 0.93 -11.84 -11.23
C GLY A 145 1.60 -12.45 -12.45
N LYS A 146 1.45 -11.80 -13.62
CA LYS A 146 2.11 -12.25 -14.87
C LYS A 146 3.63 -12.21 -14.76
N LYS A 147 4.14 -11.23 -14.01
CA LYS A 147 5.55 -11.08 -13.68
C LYS A 147 5.66 -10.64 -12.22
N ILE A 148 6.47 -11.36 -11.46
CA ILE A 148 6.81 -11.03 -10.08
C ILE A 148 8.20 -10.43 -10.07
N ILE A 149 8.34 -9.26 -9.44
CA ILE A 149 9.66 -8.73 -9.07
C ILE A 149 9.84 -9.00 -7.59
N ASP A 150 10.73 -9.92 -7.28
CA ASP A 150 11.06 -10.25 -5.90
C ASP A 150 12.58 -10.36 -5.74
N ASP A 151 13.18 -9.25 -5.29
CA ASP A 151 14.58 -9.19 -4.92
C ASP A 151 14.73 -9.69 -3.47
N GLU A 152 15.76 -10.49 -3.16
CA GLU A 152 16.08 -10.88 -1.79
C GLU A 152 16.20 -9.67 -0.84
N LYS A 153 16.54 -8.50 -1.39
CA LYS A 153 16.51 -7.22 -0.66
C LYS A 153 15.19 -6.96 0.05
N ILE A 154 14.03 -7.31 -0.52
CA ILE A 154 12.74 -7.06 0.13
C ILE A 154 12.63 -7.88 1.42
N LEU A 155 12.90 -9.18 1.35
CA LEU A 155 12.89 -10.07 2.52
C LEU A 155 13.93 -9.65 3.56
N ASN A 156 15.14 -9.30 3.11
CA ASN A 156 16.22 -8.85 3.99
C ASN A 156 15.87 -7.54 4.69
N LEU A 157 15.22 -6.61 3.99
CA LEU A 157 14.75 -5.34 4.57
C LEU A 157 13.68 -5.57 5.63
N ILE A 158 12.65 -6.38 5.34
CA ILE A 158 11.54 -6.63 6.28
C ILE A 158 12.07 -7.31 7.55
N ASN A 159 13.01 -8.25 7.43
CA ASN A 159 13.57 -8.98 8.56
C ASN A 159 14.75 -8.29 9.27
N ALA A 160 15.12 -7.07 8.85
CA ALA A 160 16.27 -6.39 9.44
C ALA A 160 16.02 -6.05 10.92
N ASN A 161 17.03 -6.26 11.78
CA ASN A 161 16.95 -5.81 13.18
C ASN A 161 17.22 -4.30 13.32
N SER A 162 17.90 -3.72 12.33
CA SER A 162 18.21 -2.30 12.29
C SER A 162 18.31 -1.85 10.84
N ILE A 163 17.75 -0.67 10.57
CA ILE A 163 17.72 -0.09 9.23
C ILE A 163 18.79 0.98 9.19
N TYR A 164 19.83 0.78 8.39
CA TYR A 164 20.95 1.74 8.29
C TYR A 164 20.81 2.64 7.06
N GLN A 165 20.34 2.08 5.93
CA GLN A 165 20.12 2.79 4.69
C GLN A 165 18.89 2.25 3.97
N ILE A 166 18.18 3.15 3.29
CA ILE A 166 17.11 2.80 2.37
C ILE A 166 17.68 2.99 0.96
N PRO A 167 17.68 1.96 0.10
CA PRO A 167 18.24 2.07 -1.23
C PRO A 167 17.50 3.09 -2.13
N ASP A 168 16.17 3.16 -1.97
CA ASP A 168 15.27 3.92 -2.84
C ASP A 168 13.92 4.14 -2.10
N THR A 169 13.26 5.27 -2.32
CA THR A 169 11.97 5.60 -1.69
C THR A 169 10.90 4.55 -1.97
N LYS A 170 10.98 3.80 -3.08
CA LYS A 170 10.05 2.70 -3.38
C LYS A 170 10.10 1.55 -2.36
N PHE A 171 11.19 1.42 -1.59
CA PHE A 171 11.34 0.41 -0.52
C PHE A 171 10.90 0.91 0.86
N THR A 172 10.53 2.18 1.00
CA THR A 172 9.95 2.75 2.23
C THR A 172 8.81 1.92 2.83
N PRO A 173 7.88 1.33 2.03
CA PRO A 173 6.83 0.47 2.58
C PRO A 173 7.39 -0.72 3.36
N PHE A 174 8.45 -1.35 2.85
CA PHE A 174 9.08 -2.53 3.48
C PHE A 174 9.95 -2.16 4.68
N VAL A 175 10.50 -0.95 4.68
CA VAL A 175 11.16 -0.37 5.86
C VAL A 175 10.14 -0.13 6.97
N PHE A 176 8.95 0.38 6.63
CA PHE A 176 7.87 0.51 7.60
C PHE A 176 7.39 -0.86 8.09
N ALA A 177 7.25 -1.83 7.18
CA ALA A 177 6.94 -3.23 7.52
C ALA A 177 7.96 -3.82 8.51
N CYS A 178 9.26 -3.54 8.32
CA CYS A 178 10.32 -3.96 9.21
C CYS A 178 10.11 -3.44 10.65
N LEU A 179 9.85 -2.13 10.80
CA LEU A 179 9.60 -1.51 12.10
C LEU A 179 8.41 -2.17 12.81
N LEU A 180 7.29 -2.34 12.10
CA LEU A 180 6.08 -2.97 12.62
C LEU A 180 6.29 -4.45 12.96
N SER A 181 7.04 -5.18 12.13
CA SER A 181 7.35 -6.59 12.38
C SER A 181 8.27 -6.77 13.58
N ASN A 182 9.18 -5.82 13.84
CA ASN A 182 10.03 -5.85 15.02
C ASN A 182 9.21 -5.58 16.28
N GLU A 183 8.26 -4.65 16.22
CA GLU A 183 7.33 -4.36 17.31
C GLU A 183 6.40 -5.55 17.63
N LEU A 184 5.98 -6.29 16.60
CA LEU A 184 5.17 -7.51 16.76
C LEU A 184 5.98 -8.79 17.01
N GLU A 185 7.31 -8.69 17.12
CA GLU A 185 8.22 -9.85 17.25
C GLU A 185 8.03 -10.91 16.15
N LEU A 186 7.81 -10.47 14.90
CA LEU A 186 7.58 -11.32 13.74
C LEU A 186 8.82 -11.45 12.85
N ARG A 187 8.98 -12.62 12.23
CA ARG A 187 9.95 -12.89 11.18
C ARG A 187 9.25 -13.48 9.97
N PHE A 188 9.60 -12.97 8.80
CA PHE A 188 9.06 -13.43 7.54
C PHE A 188 9.94 -14.49 6.90
N LYS A 189 9.31 -15.53 6.35
CA LYS A 189 9.91 -16.47 5.41
C LYS A 189 9.29 -16.23 4.04
N LYS A 190 10.08 -16.44 3.00
CA LYS A 190 9.65 -16.30 1.61
C LYS A 190 9.53 -17.67 0.94
N SER A 191 8.51 -17.86 0.13
CA SER A 191 8.42 -18.95 -0.85
C SER A 191 8.15 -18.33 -2.22
N LEU A 192 8.95 -18.71 -3.21
CA LEU A 192 8.81 -18.24 -4.60
C LEU A 192 8.29 -19.40 -5.46
N GLN A 193 7.29 -19.12 -6.28
CA GLN A 193 6.78 -19.99 -7.34
C GLN A 193 6.85 -19.22 -8.67
N THR A 194 6.62 -19.91 -9.79
CA THR A 194 6.79 -19.35 -11.14
C THR A 194 6.14 -17.97 -11.32
N ASN A 195 4.93 -17.77 -10.79
CA ASN A 195 4.15 -16.54 -10.94
C ASN A 195 3.62 -16.00 -9.60
N SER A 196 4.18 -16.44 -8.48
CA SER A 196 3.78 -15.92 -7.16
C SER A 196 4.93 -15.89 -6.17
N VAL A 197 4.84 -14.95 -5.23
CA VAL A 197 5.69 -14.90 -4.05
C VAL A 197 4.82 -14.83 -2.80
N THR A 198 5.14 -15.67 -1.82
CA THR A 198 4.43 -15.73 -0.54
C THR A 198 5.36 -15.34 0.59
N TYR A 199 4.91 -14.37 1.38
CA TYR A 199 5.54 -13.92 2.62
C TYR A 199 4.78 -14.50 3.80
N LYS A 200 5.41 -15.40 4.54
CA LYS A 200 4.85 -16.06 5.72
C LYS A 200 5.46 -15.50 6.99
N ALA A 201 4.64 -14.88 7.84
CA ALA A 201 5.06 -14.43 9.16
C ALA A 201 5.04 -15.57 10.18
N ASN A 202 6.07 -15.65 11.01
CA ASN A 202 6.14 -16.51 12.19
C ASN A 202 6.65 -15.68 13.38
N LYS A 203 6.33 -16.09 14.61
CA LYS A 203 6.93 -15.48 15.81
C LYS A 203 8.46 -15.69 15.80
N LYS A 204 9.21 -14.65 16.21
CA LYS A 204 10.66 -14.70 16.43
C LYS A 204 11.02 -15.63 17.58
#